data_AF-A0A170UFS1-F1
#
_entry.id   AF-A0A170UFS1-F1
#
_cell.length_a   1.000
_cell.length_b   1.000
_cell.length_c   1.000
_cell.angle_alpha   90.00
_cell.angle_beta   90.00
_cell.angle_gamma   90.00
#
_symmetry.space_group_name_H-M   'P 1'
#
loop_
_entity.id
_entity.type
_entity.pdbx_description
1 polymer ?
#
loop_
_entity_poly.entity_id
_entity_poly.type
_entity_poly.pdbx_seq_one_letter_code
_entity_poly.pdbx_strand_id
1 'polypeptide(L)'
;KELLSNAIRQMEGGSNTRTGIIINRLYEHGNILNKLVLGTLIQSSENSMKTISDILTDANNIENSLKELSDYGITGEMEKKIDELLKMHSSFIKESLLFQPGQRGVISNGRVLGPLDSNEHFTIDDFDLLERLSLSTHVEKIYK
;
A
#
# COMPACT_ATOMS: atom_id res chain seq x y z
N LYS A 1 -6.87 -3.60 -2.14
CA LYS A 1 -6.57 -5.00 -1.77
C LYS A 1 -5.65 -5.68 -2.78
N GLU A 2 -6.11 -5.92 -4.02
CA GLU A 2 -5.35 -6.66 -5.04
C GLU A 2 -3.99 -6.04 -5.38
N LEU A 3 -3.95 -4.73 -5.66
CA LEU A 3 -2.72 -4.00 -5.97
C LEU A 3 -1.65 -4.17 -4.88
N LEU A 4 -2.06 -4.07 -3.61
CA LEU A 4 -1.16 -4.24 -2.47
C LEU A 4 -0.68 -5.70 -2.35
N SER A 5 -1.56 -6.67 -2.54
CA SER A 5 -1.18 -8.09 -2.51
C SER A 5 -0.15 -8.43 -3.59
N ASN A 6 -0.34 -7.93 -4.81
CA ASN A 6 0.63 -8.13 -5.90
C ASN A 6 1.97 -7.44 -5.61
N ALA A 7 1.96 -6.23 -5.05
CA ALA A 7 3.18 -5.52 -4.65
C ALA A 7 3.96 -6.26 -3.55
N ILE A 8 3.27 -6.86 -2.57
CA ILE A 8 3.90 -7.67 -1.51
C ILE A 8 4.54 -8.92 -2.11
N ARG A 9 3.81 -9.63 -2.98
CA ARG A 9 4.32 -10.84 -3.65
C ARG A 9 5.56 -10.54 -4.51
N GLN A 10 5.58 -9.40 -5.20
CA GLN A 10 6.76 -8.95 -5.95
C GLN A 10 7.97 -8.76 -5.02
N MET A 11 7.75 -8.14 -3.86
CA MET A 11 8.81 -7.88 -2.89
C MET A 11 9.34 -9.18 -2.27
N GLU A 12 8.45 -10.13 -1.96
CA GLU A 12 8.83 -11.48 -1.48
C GLU A 12 9.52 -12.33 -2.54
N GLY A 13 9.22 -12.10 -3.83
CA GLY A 13 9.78 -12.83 -4.98
C GLY A 13 11.26 -12.60 -5.25
N GLY A 14 11.97 -11.84 -4.39
CA GLY A 14 13.41 -11.60 -4.49
C GLY A 14 13.80 -10.35 -5.26
N SER A 15 12.85 -9.46 -5.55
CA SER A 15 13.16 -8.14 -6.10
C SER A 15 13.96 -7.32 -5.07
N ASN A 16 14.98 -6.57 -5.52
CA ASN A 16 15.75 -5.69 -4.63
C ASN A 16 15.04 -4.34 -4.49
N THR A 17 13.72 -4.38 -4.31
CA THR A 17 12.84 -3.21 -4.31
C THR A 17 12.39 -2.88 -2.90
N ARG A 18 12.28 -1.59 -2.60
CA ARG A 18 11.69 -1.10 -1.35
C ARG A 18 10.27 -0.64 -1.63
N THR A 19 9.29 -1.40 -1.14
CA THR A 19 7.88 -1.06 -1.29
C THR A 19 7.40 -0.20 -0.14
N GLY A 20 6.77 0.93 -0.47
CA GLY A 20 6.04 1.79 0.46
C GLY A 20 4.55 1.78 0.16
N ILE A 21 3.72 2.11 1.15
CA ILE A 21 2.27 2.10 1.03
C ILE A 21 1.73 3.47 1.43
N ILE A 22 0.93 4.07 0.54
CA ILE A 22 0.18 5.30 0.81
C ILE A 22 -1.29 4.95 0.60
N ILE A 23 -2.11 5.19 1.62
CA ILE A 23 -3.52 4.80 1.60
C ILE A 23 -4.37 5.97 1.13
N ASN A 24 -5.01 5.81 -0.02
CA ASN A 24 -6.04 6.73 -0.51
C ASN A 24 -7.43 6.27 -0.06
N ARG A 25 -8.01 6.94 0.93
CA ARG A 25 -9.32 6.59 1.47
C ARG A 25 -10.45 7.24 0.64
N LEU A 26 -11.51 6.49 0.36
CA LEU A 26 -12.71 7.03 -0.31
C LEU A 26 -13.61 7.79 0.68
N TYR A 27 -13.71 7.33 1.93
CA TYR A 27 -14.58 7.90 2.96
C TYR A 27 -13.78 8.38 4.19
N GLU A 28 -14.34 9.39 4.88
CA GLU A 28 -13.76 10.00 6.09
C GLU A 28 -13.59 9.01 7.25
N HIS A 29 -14.51 8.06 7.37
CA HIS A 29 -14.41 6.93 8.32
C HIS A 29 -13.65 5.80 7.64
N GLY A 30 -12.33 5.81 7.84
CA GLY A 30 -11.40 4.87 7.21
C GLY A 30 -11.74 3.43 7.58
N ASN A 31 -11.96 2.62 6.55
CA ASN A 31 -12.19 1.18 6.61
C ASN A 31 -11.21 0.53 7.62
N ILE A 32 -11.71 -0.32 8.52
CA ILE A 32 -10.94 -1.00 9.58
C ILE A 32 -9.68 -1.65 8.99
N LEU A 33 -9.78 -2.20 7.78
CA LEU A 33 -8.67 -2.78 7.04
C LEU A 33 -7.49 -1.81 6.83
N ASN A 34 -7.77 -0.55 6.48
CA ASN A 34 -6.73 0.45 6.27
C ASN A 34 -6.01 0.81 7.59
N LYS A 35 -6.78 0.89 8.69
CA LYS A 35 -6.21 1.14 10.00
C LYS A 35 -5.34 -0.03 10.47
N LEU A 36 -5.79 -1.26 10.24
CA LEU A 36 -5.03 -2.47 10.54
C LEU A 36 -3.70 -2.51 9.79
N VAL A 37 -3.73 -2.31 8.47
CA VAL A 37 -2.51 -2.32 7.65
C VAL A 37 -1.50 -1.27 8.13
N LEU A 38 -1.94 -0.03 8.41
CA LEU A 38 -1.05 1.00 8.95
C LEU A 38 -0.58 0.71 10.37
N GLY A 39 -1.45 0.20 11.23
CA GLY A 39 -1.09 -0.17 12.60
C GLY A 39 -0.01 -1.24 12.63
N THR A 40 -0.15 -2.28 11.80
CA THR A 40 0.87 -3.33 11.65
C THR A 40 2.20 -2.77 11.14
N LEU A 41 2.18 -1.81 10.20
CA LEU A 41 3.40 -1.14 9.72
C LEU A 41 4.05 -0.29 10.83
N ILE A 42 3.27 0.48 11.59
CA ILE A 42 3.77 1.32 12.68
C ILE A 42 4.36 0.46 13.80
N GLN A 43 3.74 -0.68 14.10
CA GLN A 43 4.21 -1.61 15.12
C GLN A 43 5.56 -2.26 14.75
N SER A 44 6.01 -2.15 13.49
CA SER A 44 7.37 -2.48 13.02
C SER A 44 7.89 -3.82 13.53
N SER A 45 7.14 -4.90 13.29
CA SER A 45 7.61 -6.26 13.53
C SER A 45 8.40 -6.79 12.32
N GLU A 46 9.41 -7.63 12.55
CA GLU A 46 10.18 -8.31 11.48
C GLU A 46 9.28 -9.12 10.52
N ASN A 47 8.06 -9.46 10.95
CA ASN A 47 7.06 -10.20 10.18
C ASN A 47 5.87 -9.34 9.69
N SER A 48 5.97 -8.01 9.75
CA SER A 48 4.88 -7.10 9.38
C SER A 48 4.29 -7.37 8.00
N MET A 49 5.12 -7.74 7.01
CA MET A 49 4.65 -8.07 5.66
C MET A 49 3.81 -9.34 5.60
N LYS A 50 4.21 -10.39 6.34
CA LYS A 50 3.45 -11.64 6.43
C LYS A 50 2.10 -11.38 7.10
N THR A 51 2.11 -10.62 8.20
CA THR A 51 0.89 -10.22 8.90
C THR A 51 -0.04 -9.39 8.01
N ILE A 52 0.51 -8.48 7.19
CA ILE A 52 -0.30 -7.73 6.21
C ILE A 52 -0.88 -8.66 5.14
N SER A 53 -0.12 -9.64 4.65
CA SER A 53 -0.62 -10.64 3.70
C SER A 53 -1.75 -11.48 4.30
N ASP A 54 -1.62 -11.89 5.56
CA ASP A 54 -2.65 -12.60 6.32
C ASP A 54 -3.89 -11.72 6.50
N ILE A 55 -3.73 -10.45 6.89
CA ILE A 55 -4.82 -9.46 7.01
C ILE A 55 -5.54 -9.25 5.67
N LEU A 56 -4.81 -9.22 4.55
CA LEU A 56 -5.40 -9.06 3.22
C LEU A 56 -6.17 -10.29 2.79
N THR A 57 -5.69 -11.48 3.16
CA THR A 57 -6.39 -12.75 2.91
C THR A 57 -7.67 -12.83 3.75
N ASP A 58 -7.58 -12.42 5.02
CA ASP A 58 -8.69 -12.32 5.98
C ASP A 58 -9.59 -11.09 5.78
N ALA A 59 -9.34 -10.24 4.79
CA ALA A 59 -10.05 -8.97 4.62
C ALA A 59 -11.58 -9.14 4.53
N ASN A 60 -12.06 -10.25 3.98
CA ASN A 60 -13.49 -10.54 3.91
C ASN A 60 -14.11 -10.77 5.31
N ASN A 61 -13.36 -11.34 6.24
CA ASN A 61 -13.80 -11.54 7.63
C ASN A 61 -13.78 -10.24 8.44
N ILE A 62 -12.82 -9.35 8.12
CA ILE A 62 -12.68 -8.03 8.74
C ILE A 62 -13.80 -7.09 8.27
N GLU A 63 -14.13 -7.11 6.97
CA GLU A 63 -15.26 -6.33 6.42
C GLU A 63 -16.61 -6.79 7.00
N ASN A 64 -16.73 -8.07 7.36
CA ASN A 64 -17.89 -8.62 8.08
C ASN A 64 -17.87 -8.36 9.60
N SER A 65 -16.96 -7.51 10.11
CA SER A 65 -16.86 -7.09 11.52
C SER A 65 -16.61 -8.23 12.53
N LEU A 66 -15.98 -9.33 12.10
CA LEU A 66 -15.66 -10.46 12.98
C LEU A 66 -14.35 -10.28 13.77
N LYS A 67 -13.52 -9.29 13.42
CA LYS A 67 -12.26 -8.97 14.09
C LYS A 67 -12.16 -7.46 14.32
N GLU A 68 -11.79 -7.07 15.53
CA GLU A 68 -11.66 -5.67 15.94
C GLU A 68 -10.19 -5.21 15.89
N LEU A 69 -9.96 -3.89 15.91
CA LEU A 69 -8.62 -3.29 15.99
C LEU A 69 -7.84 -3.75 17.23
N SER A 70 -8.56 -4.11 18.30
CA SER A 70 -8.06 -4.64 19.56
C SER A 70 -7.38 -6.01 19.41
N ASP A 71 -7.87 -6.87 18.51
CA ASP A 71 -7.29 -8.21 18.26
C ASP A 71 -5.88 -8.14 17.69
N TYR A 72 -5.55 -7.03 17.04
CA TYR A 72 -4.23 -6.75 16.45
C TYR A 72 -3.37 -5.85 17.34
N GLY A 73 -3.80 -5.57 18.57
CA GLY A 73 -3.03 -4.78 19.54
C GLY A 73 -2.99 -3.28 19.23
N ILE A 74 -3.90 -2.77 18.39
CA ILE A 74 -4.03 -1.33 18.11
C ILE A 74 -4.88 -0.71 19.22
N THR A 75 -4.22 0.01 20.13
CA THR A 75 -4.87 0.72 21.25
C THR A 75 -5.25 2.16 20.87
N GLY A 76 -6.11 2.81 21.65
CA GLY A 76 -6.68 4.12 21.31
C GLY A 76 -5.69 5.26 21.04
N GLU A 77 -4.48 5.24 21.61
CA GLU A 77 -3.43 6.21 21.23
C GLU A 77 -2.82 5.91 19.87
N MET A 78 -2.62 4.63 19.56
CA MET A 78 -2.13 4.19 18.26
C MET A 78 -3.18 4.46 17.17
N GLU A 79 -4.45 4.25 17.47
CA GLU A 79 -5.55 4.56 16.57
C GLU A 79 -5.57 6.05 16.19
N LYS A 80 -5.41 6.95 17.16
CA LYS A 80 -5.32 8.40 16.87
C LYS A 80 -4.17 8.74 15.94
N LYS A 81 -2.98 8.16 16.17
CA LYS A 81 -1.82 8.35 15.29
C LYS A 81 -2.08 7.82 13.88
N ILE A 82 -2.74 6.66 13.76
CA ILE A 82 -3.13 6.09 12.47
C ILE A 82 -4.11 7.01 11.75
N ASP A 83 -5.10 7.56 12.46
CA ASP A 83 -6.07 8.48 11.86
C ASP A 83 -5.44 9.79 11.39
N GLU A 84 -4.48 10.33 12.15
CA GLU A 84 -3.68 11.49 11.72
C GLU A 84 -2.84 11.18 10.48
N LEU A 85 -2.20 10.00 10.44
CA LEU A 85 -1.42 9.55 9.28
C LEU A 85 -2.29 9.33 8.04
N LEU A 86 -3.49 8.76 8.21
CA LEU A 86 -4.46 8.59 7.12
C LEU A 86 -4.92 9.92 6.55
N LYS A 87 -5.13 10.94 7.40
CA LYS A 87 -5.44 12.29 6.94
C LYS A 87 -4.27 12.87 6.16
N MET A 88 -3.04 12.72 6.66
CA MET A 88 -1.83 13.17 5.96
C MET A 88 -1.67 12.49 4.59
N HIS A 89 -1.86 11.17 4.51
CA HIS A 89 -1.85 10.43 3.25
C HIS A 89 -2.87 11.00 2.27
N SER A 90 -4.10 11.24 2.73
CA SER A 90 -5.18 11.76 1.88
C SER A 90 -4.86 13.15 1.33
N SER A 91 -4.32 14.05 2.16
CA SER A 91 -3.87 15.38 1.71
C SER A 91 -2.73 15.28 0.71
N PHE A 92 -1.71 14.46 1.00
CA PHE A 92 -0.57 14.26 0.10
C PHE A 92 -1.01 13.75 -1.28
N ILE A 93 -1.90 12.75 -1.31
CA ILE A 93 -2.41 12.18 -2.55
C ILE A 93 -3.18 13.23 -3.37
N LYS A 94 -4.03 14.02 -2.71
CA LYS A 94 -4.82 15.06 -3.38
C LYS A 94 -3.96 16.20 -3.91
N GLU A 95 -2.99 16.66 -3.13
CA GLU A 95 -2.19 17.84 -3.44
C GLU A 95 -1.01 17.54 -4.37
N SER A 96 -0.33 16.40 -4.19
CA SER A 96 0.90 16.05 -4.93
C SER A 96 0.66 15.08 -6.08
N LEU A 97 -0.24 14.11 -5.91
CA LEU A 97 -0.53 13.10 -6.94
C LEU A 97 -1.77 13.44 -7.78
N LEU A 98 -2.56 14.41 -7.33
CA LEU A 98 -3.80 14.87 -7.97
C LEU A 98 -4.85 13.74 -8.15
N PHE A 99 -4.77 12.70 -7.33
CA PHE A 99 -5.74 11.61 -7.37
C PHE A 99 -6.98 11.99 -6.53
N GLN A 100 -8.14 11.56 -7.01
CA GLN A 100 -9.40 11.64 -6.30
C GLN A 100 -9.47 10.59 -5.18
N PRO A 101 -10.26 10.81 -4.12
CA PRO A 101 -10.48 9.82 -3.06
C PRO A 101 -10.84 8.44 -3.61
N GLY A 102 -10.14 7.41 -3.13
CA GLY A 102 -10.36 6.01 -3.54
C GLY A 102 -9.70 5.58 -4.85
N GLN A 103 -9.11 6.50 -5.63
CA GLN A 103 -8.29 6.12 -6.78
C GLN A 103 -6.99 5.43 -6.35
N ARG A 104 -6.49 4.53 -7.18
CA ARG A 104 -5.29 3.73 -6.93
C ARG A 104 -4.25 3.98 -8.01
N GLY A 105 -2.98 3.77 -7.68
CA GLY A 105 -1.87 3.89 -8.62
C GLY A 105 -0.57 3.41 -8.01
N VAL A 106 0.47 3.38 -8.83
CA VAL A 106 1.80 2.90 -8.45
C VAL A 106 2.80 4.04 -8.61
N ILE A 107 3.72 4.17 -7.66
CA ILE A 107 4.83 5.11 -7.75
C ILE A 107 6.12 4.30 -7.80
N SER A 108 6.94 4.53 -8.82
CA SER A 108 8.23 3.86 -8.98
C SER A 108 9.30 4.88 -9.36
N ASN A 109 10.35 4.98 -8.56
CA ASN A 109 11.48 5.89 -8.79
C ASN A 109 11.05 7.33 -9.15
N GLY A 110 10.04 7.85 -8.43
CA GLY A 110 9.48 9.19 -8.64
C GLY A 110 8.50 9.30 -9.81
N ARG A 111 8.32 8.25 -10.61
CA ARG A 111 7.31 8.21 -11.67
C ARG A 111 5.98 7.70 -11.12
N VAL A 112 4.92 8.46 -11.36
CA VAL A 112 3.54 8.11 -11.01
C VAL A 112 2.88 7.38 -12.18
N LEU A 113 2.29 6.23 -11.91
CA LEU A 113 1.48 5.43 -12.84
C LEU A 113 0.06 5.35 -12.31
N GLY A 114 -0.87 5.96 -13.04
CA GLY A 114 -2.28 6.04 -12.68
C GLY A 114 -2.84 7.46 -12.88
N PRO A 115 -4.05 7.72 -12.39
CA PRO A 115 -4.89 6.81 -11.60
C PRO A 115 -5.32 5.60 -12.43
N LEU A 116 -5.21 4.40 -11.85
CA LEU A 116 -5.63 3.17 -12.50
C LEU A 116 -7.14 3.04 -12.46
N ASP A 117 -7.73 2.58 -13.55
CA ASP A 117 -9.16 2.34 -13.64
C ASP A 117 -9.61 1.21 -12.70
N SER A 118 -10.91 1.16 -12.41
CA SER A 118 -11.50 0.11 -11.56
C SER A 118 -11.28 -1.30 -12.15
N ASN A 119 -11.21 -1.40 -13.48
CA ASN A 119 -11.03 -2.65 -14.21
C ASN A 119 -9.57 -2.88 -14.63
N GLU A 120 -8.68 -1.94 -14.31
CA GLU A 120 -7.27 -2.06 -14.63
C GLU A 120 -6.55 -2.83 -13.52
N HIS A 121 -6.06 -4.01 -13.87
CA HIS A 121 -5.35 -4.89 -12.95
C HIS A 121 -3.85 -4.69 -13.13
N PHE A 122 -3.17 -4.24 -12.08
CA PHE A 122 -1.72 -4.17 -12.05
C PHE A 122 -1.20 -5.48 -11.44
N THR A 123 -0.63 -6.32 -12.29
CA THR A 123 -0.20 -7.68 -11.97
C THR A 123 1.26 -7.74 -11.55
N ILE A 124 1.73 -8.92 -11.17
CA ILE A 124 3.14 -9.16 -10.83
C ILE A 124 4.03 -8.94 -12.06
N ASP A 125 3.59 -9.40 -13.23
CA ASP A 125 4.33 -9.21 -14.49
C ASP A 125 4.52 -7.72 -14.83
N ASP A 126 3.54 -6.88 -14.49
CA ASP A 126 3.64 -5.42 -14.65
C ASP A 126 4.68 -4.81 -13.70
N PHE A 127 4.78 -5.32 -12.47
CA PHE A 127 5.83 -4.91 -11.53
C PHE A 127 7.22 -5.35 -12.01
N ASP A 128 7.35 -6.57 -12.51
CA ASP A 128 8.59 -7.08 -13.11
C ASP A 128 9.04 -6.22 -14.30
N LEU A 129 8.10 -5.87 -15.17
CA LEU A 129 8.39 -5.00 -16.32
C LEU A 129 8.85 -3.61 -15.87
N LEU A 130 8.19 -3.06 -14.85
CA LEU A 130 8.51 -1.76 -14.27
C LEU A 130 9.89 -1.75 -13.59
N GLU A 131 10.25 -2.82 -12.90
CA GLU A 131 11.59 -2.98 -12.32
C GLU A 131 12.65 -3.04 -13.42
N ARG A 132 12.45 -3.88 -14.45
CA ARG A 132 13.37 -3.99 -15.60
C ARG A 132 13.53 -2.66 -16.34
N LEU A 133 12.43 -1.94 -16.55
CA LEU A 133 12.43 -0.62 -17.18
C LEU A 133 13.20 0.41 -16.33
N SER A 134 13.02 0.37 -15.01
CA SER A 134 13.72 1.25 -14.09
C SER A 134 15.24 0.99 -14.09
N LEU A 135 15.63 -0.28 -14.13
CA LEU A 135 17.03 -0.69 -14.23
C LEU A 135 17.64 -0.28 -15.57
N SER A 136 16.96 -0.53 -16.69
CA SER A 136 17.50 -0.18 -18.03
C SER A 136 17.67 1.33 -18.20
N THR A 137 16.71 2.13 -17.75
CA THR A 137 16.76 3.60 -17.86
C THR A 137 17.83 4.27 -17.00
N HIS A 138 18.25 3.64 -15.90
CA HIS A 138 19.29 4.16 -15.00
C HIS A 138 20.68 3.60 -15.26
N VAL A 139 20.80 2.33 -15.66
CA VAL A 139 22.10 1.68 -15.89
C VAL A 139 22.78 2.19 -17.16
N GLU A 140 22.03 2.55 -18.22
CA GLU A 140 22.64 3.09 -19.45
C GLU A 140 23.21 4.51 -19.31
N LYS A 141 22.83 5.27 -18.29
CA LYS A 141 23.31 6.66 -18.10
C LYS A 141 24.59 6.78 -17.27
N ILE A 142 24.98 5.73 -16.54
CA ILE A 142 26.16 5.77 -15.66
C ILE A 142 27.43 5.29 -16.39
N TYR A 143 27.30 4.59 -17.52
CA TYR A 143 28.43 4.04 -18.29
C TYR A 143 28.74 4.80 -19.59
N LYS A 144 28.39 6.09 -19.69
CA LYS A 144 28.79 6.95 -20.83
C LYS A 144 29.73 8.06 -20.42
#